data_AF-U3GJ67-F1
#
_entry.id   AF-U3GJ67-F1
#
_cell.length_a   1.000
_cell.length_b   1.000
_cell.length_c   1.000
_cell.angle_alpha   90.00
_cell.angle_beta   90.00
_cell.angle_gamma   90.00
#
_symmetry.space_group_name_H-M   'P 1'
#
loop_
_entity.id
_entity.type
_entity.pdbx_description
1 polymer ?
#
loop_
_entity_poly.entity_id
_entity_poly.type
_entity_poly.pdbx_seq_one_letter_code
_entity_poly.pdbx_strand_id
1 'polypeptide(L)'
;MTQDNRQSLGWPKIAGIAGIAALIGFGAARGLTPAKVAPPPKAESATVHAAPAEVKIPEAYLTAANIAVGPVATGGVSTEILAPATVASVPGSEAIIVARGSGTIQRVNHRLGDAVRAGDVLALVDSPDAAAMAAERRVALAKAELARKTYAREASLYQGSPRFQCNK
;
A
#
# COMPACT_ATOMS: atom_id res chain seq x y z
N MET A 1 17.43 -12.30 -10.89
CA MET A 1 16.48 -12.79 -11.90
C MET A 1 15.32 -13.44 -11.15
N THR A 2 14.31 -12.63 -10.83
CA THR A 2 13.01 -13.06 -10.31
C THR A 2 12.01 -12.19 -11.05
N GLN A 3 11.25 -12.84 -11.93
CA GLN A 3 10.34 -12.23 -12.87
C GLN A 3 8.96 -12.27 -12.21
N ASP A 4 8.58 -11.19 -11.53
CA ASP A 4 7.26 -11.08 -10.91
C ASP A 4 6.26 -10.57 -11.96
N ASN A 5 5.49 -11.52 -12.49
CA ASN A 5 4.56 -11.39 -13.60
C ASN A 5 3.25 -10.76 -13.13
N ARG A 6 3.25 -9.44 -12.93
CA ARG A 6 2.03 -8.65 -12.69
C ARG A 6 1.30 -8.39 -14.00
N GLN A 7 0.60 -9.42 -14.49
CA GLN A 7 -0.40 -9.28 -15.54
C GLN A 7 -1.65 -8.60 -14.96
N SER A 8 -1.90 -7.40 -15.46
CA SER A 8 -3.13 -6.64 -15.29
C SER A 8 -4.32 -7.44 -15.81
N LEU A 9 -5.03 -8.12 -14.91
CA LEU A 9 -6.30 -8.74 -15.24
C LEU A 9 -7.40 -7.68 -15.14
N GLY A 10 -7.86 -7.27 -16.32
CA GLY A 10 -8.88 -6.27 -16.52
C GLY A 10 -10.18 -6.58 -15.79
N TRP A 11 -10.81 -5.48 -15.40
CA TRP A 11 -12.05 -5.32 -14.67
C TRP A 11 -13.31 -6.05 -15.21
N PRO A 12 -13.44 -6.53 -16.47
CA PRO A 12 -14.72 -7.15 -16.87
C PRO A 12 -14.90 -8.63 -16.45
N LYS A 13 -13.88 -9.34 -15.91
CA LYS A 13 -14.02 -10.78 -15.61
C LYS A 13 -14.67 -11.10 -14.26
N ILE A 14 -14.81 -10.15 -13.34
CA ILE A 14 -15.41 -10.38 -12.01
C ILE A 14 -16.95 -10.25 -12.06
N ALA A 15 -17.51 -9.54 -13.05
CA ALA A 15 -18.95 -9.35 -13.17
C ALA A 15 -19.72 -10.58 -13.71
N GLY A 16 -19.03 -11.55 -14.33
CA GLY A 16 -19.68 -12.71 -14.98
C GLY A 16 -19.98 -13.91 -14.06
N ILE A 17 -19.31 -14.03 -12.90
CA ILE A 17 -19.37 -15.25 -12.07
C ILE A 17 -20.45 -15.17 -10.98
N ALA A 18 -20.93 -13.97 -10.62
CA ALA A 18 -21.97 -13.80 -9.61
C ALA A 18 -23.41 -14.09 -10.11
N GLY A 19 -23.64 -14.18 -11.43
CA GLY A 19 -24.97 -14.36 -12.01
C GLY A 19 -25.51 -15.80 -12.01
N ILE A 20 -24.64 -16.82 -11.89
CA ILE A 20 -25.04 -18.23 -12.09
C ILE A 20 -25.34 -18.95 -10.76
N ALA A 21 -24.90 -18.43 -9.62
CA ALA A 21 -25.19 -19.01 -8.29
C ALA A 21 -26.61 -18.71 -7.77
N ALA A 22 -27.30 -17.71 -8.33
CA ALA A 22 -28.62 -17.29 -7.84
C ALA A 22 -29.80 -18.12 -8.41
N LEU A 23 -29.60 -18.87 -9.51
CA LEU A 23 -30.69 -19.60 -10.16
C LEU A 23 -30.88 -21.06 -9.69
N ILE A 24 -29.91 -21.62 -8.95
CA ILE A 24 -30.03 -22.99 -8.38
C ILE A 24 -30.65 -22.96 -6.97
N GLY A 25 -30.52 -21.84 -6.24
CA GLY A 25 -31.03 -21.72 -4.86
C GLY A 25 -32.54 -21.50 -4.73
N PHE A 26 -33.22 -20.97 -5.74
CA PHE A 26 -34.66 -20.64 -5.66
C PHE A 26 -35.59 -21.77 -6.14
N GLY A 27 -35.06 -22.80 -6.82
CA GLY A 27 -35.84 -23.93 -7.33
C GLY A 27 -36.17 -25.01 -6.29
N ALA A 28 -35.37 -25.15 -5.23
CA ALA A 28 -35.54 -26.20 -4.23
C ALA A 28 -36.54 -25.86 -3.10
N ALA A 29 -37.05 -24.62 -3.03
CA ALA A 29 -37.90 -24.16 -1.93
C ALA A 29 -39.42 -24.30 -2.18
N ARG A 30 -39.85 -24.76 -3.36
CA ARG A 30 -41.28 -24.93 -3.73
C ARG A 30 -41.81 -26.36 -3.61
N GLY A 31 -41.03 -27.29 -3.04
CA GLY A 31 -41.33 -28.74 -3.04
C GLY A 31 -41.65 -29.40 -1.70
N LEU A 32 -41.68 -28.67 -0.57
CA LEU A 32 -41.97 -29.26 0.74
C LEU A 32 -43.19 -28.59 1.34
N THR A 33 -44.34 -29.21 1.11
CA THR A 33 -45.58 -29.01 1.85
C THR A 33 -45.41 -29.54 3.28
N PRO A 34 -45.48 -28.71 4.33
CA PRO A 34 -45.71 -29.23 5.67
C PRO A 34 -47.21 -29.53 5.86
N ALA A 35 -47.44 -30.65 6.53
CA ALA A 35 -48.72 -31.26 6.82
C ALA A 35 -49.68 -30.34 7.60
N LYS A 36 -50.97 -30.59 7.38
CA LYS A 36 -52.11 -30.09 8.12
C LYS A 36 -51.95 -30.37 9.63
N VAL A 37 -51.74 -29.32 10.41
CA VAL A 37 -51.82 -29.36 11.88
C VAL A 37 -53.24 -28.96 12.29
N ALA A 38 -53.85 -29.79 13.13
CA ALA A 38 -55.17 -29.59 13.73
C ALA A 38 -55.18 -28.36 14.66
N PRO A 39 -56.34 -27.69 14.84
CA PRO A 39 -56.39 -26.36 15.42
C PRO A 39 -56.24 -26.39 16.95
N PRO A 40 -55.34 -25.58 17.53
CA PRO A 40 -55.38 -25.25 18.95
C PRO A 40 -56.53 -24.26 19.25
N PRO A 41 -57.05 -24.26 20.50
CA PRO A 41 -58.32 -23.66 20.87
C PRO A 41 -58.35 -22.15 20.68
N LYS A 42 -59.55 -21.66 20.35
CA LYS A 42 -59.95 -20.26 20.22
C LYS A 42 -59.47 -19.44 21.42
N ALA A 43 -58.30 -18.83 21.29
CA ALA A 43 -57.86 -17.73 22.12
C ALA A 43 -58.69 -16.52 21.70
N GLU A 44 -59.56 -16.16 22.63
CA GLU A 44 -60.41 -14.99 22.70
C GLU A 44 -59.73 -13.76 22.10
N SER A 45 -60.38 -13.20 21.07
CA SER A 45 -60.02 -11.93 20.47
C SER A 45 -59.96 -10.87 21.56
N ALA A 46 -58.76 -10.50 22.00
CA ALA A 46 -58.58 -9.26 22.71
C ALA A 46 -58.99 -8.14 21.75
N THR A 47 -60.17 -7.58 22.01
CA THR A 47 -60.67 -6.40 21.34
C THR A 47 -59.64 -5.30 21.54
N VAL A 48 -58.89 -4.98 20.49
CA VAL A 48 -58.19 -3.69 20.41
C VAL A 48 -59.29 -2.66 20.52
N HIS A 49 -59.48 -2.11 21.72
CA HIS A 49 -60.31 -0.93 21.89
C HIS A 49 -59.66 0.14 21.03
N ALA A 50 -60.32 0.48 19.93
CA ALA A 50 -59.98 1.65 19.16
C ALA A 50 -60.09 2.83 20.13
N ALA A 51 -58.95 3.31 20.60
CA ALA A 51 -58.89 4.57 21.33
C ALA A 51 -59.57 5.64 20.45
N PRO A 52 -60.30 6.59 21.04
CA PRO A 52 -60.92 7.65 20.26
C PRO A 52 -59.81 8.35 19.45
N ALA A 53 -60.01 8.42 18.13
CA ALA A 53 -59.02 8.98 17.20
C ALA A 53 -58.75 10.48 17.46
N GLU A 54 -59.56 11.12 18.30
CA GLU A 54 -59.45 12.52 18.68
C GLU A 54 -59.95 12.71 20.12
N VAL A 55 -59.23 13.51 20.91
CA VAL A 55 -59.60 13.86 22.28
C VAL A 55 -59.82 15.37 22.35
N LYS A 56 -61.04 15.78 22.68
CA LYS A 56 -61.40 17.19 22.82
C LYS A 56 -61.04 17.69 24.21
N ILE A 57 -60.03 18.56 24.29
CA ILE A 57 -59.56 19.15 25.54
C ILE A 57 -59.92 20.65 25.54
N PRO A 58 -60.57 21.17 26.60
CA PRO A 58 -60.86 22.60 26.73
C PRO A 58 -59.59 23.44 26.86
N GLU A 59 -59.58 24.65 26.28
CA GLU A 59 -58.41 25.54 26.22
C GLU A 59 -57.86 25.96 27.59
N ALA A 60 -58.70 25.98 28.63
CA ALA A 60 -58.29 26.25 30.01
C ALA A 60 -57.28 25.22 30.54
N TYR A 61 -57.38 23.97 30.10
CA TYR A 61 -56.44 22.92 30.46
C TYR A 61 -55.16 22.98 29.62
N LEU A 62 -55.25 23.43 28.36
CA LEU A 62 -54.07 23.64 27.51
C LEU A 62 -53.18 24.77 28.05
N THR A 63 -53.80 25.86 28.52
CA THR A 63 -53.10 27.00 29.14
C THR A 63 -52.55 26.65 30.52
N ALA A 64 -53.30 25.93 31.37
CA ALA A 64 -52.80 25.48 32.66
C ALA A 64 -51.62 24.49 32.54
N ALA A 65 -51.61 23.66 31.49
CA ALA A 65 -50.55 22.70 31.20
C ALA A 65 -49.41 23.25 30.32
N ASN A 66 -49.49 24.52 29.90
CA ASN A 66 -48.50 25.20 29.05
C ASN A 66 -48.15 24.46 27.74
N ILE A 67 -49.16 23.88 27.09
CA ILE A 67 -49.00 23.11 25.85
C ILE A 67 -48.96 24.08 24.67
N ALA A 68 -47.84 24.13 23.95
CA ALA A 68 -47.68 24.89 22.73
C ALA A 68 -47.74 24.00 21.48
N VAL A 69 -48.46 24.44 20.46
CA VAL A 69 -48.52 23.78 19.15
C VAL A 69 -47.80 24.62 18.09
N GLY A 70 -46.96 23.96 17.29
CA GLY A 70 -46.22 24.59 16.18
C GLY A 70 -46.55 23.89 14.85
N PRO A 71 -46.60 24.63 13.72
CA PRO A 71 -46.85 24.03 12.42
C PRO A 71 -45.68 23.11 12.02
N VAL A 72 -45.99 21.95 11.44
CA VAL A 72 -44.98 21.04 10.90
C VAL A 72 -44.44 21.62 9.59
N ALA A 73 -43.16 21.96 9.56
CA ALA A 73 -42.46 22.42 8.36
C ALA A 73 -41.43 21.37 7.94
N THR A 74 -41.32 21.13 6.63
CA THR A 74 -40.25 20.32 6.06
C THR A 74 -39.01 21.20 5.86
N GLY A 75 -37.87 20.73 6.36
CA GLY A 75 -36.59 21.43 6.24
C GLY A 75 -35.46 20.44 6.03
N GLY A 76 -34.40 20.88 5.34
CA GLY A 76 -33.19 20.08 5.21
C GLY A 76 -32.46 20.02 6.56
N VAL A 77 -32.36 18.83 7.13
CA VAL A 77 -31.55 18.60 8.35
C VAL A 77 -30.15 18.23 7.89
N SER A 78 -29.20 19.15 7.98
CA SER A 78 -27.79 18.81 7.82
C SER A 78 -27.27 18.22 9.13
N THR A 79 -26.95 16.94 9.13
CA THR A 79 -26.22 16.33 10.25
C THR A 79 -24.73 16.53 10.02
N GLU A 80 -24.11 17.37 10.84
CA GLU A 80 -22.66 17.51 10.87
C GLU A 80 -22.06 16.36 11.68
N ILE A 81 -21.16 15.58 11.07
CA ILE A 81 -20.43 14.51 11.75
C ILE A 81 -18.97 14.94 11.84
N LEU A 82 -18.52 15.23 13.06
CA LEU A 82 -17.11 15.50 13.32
C LEU A 82 -16.34 14.18 13.32
N ALA A 83 -15.54 13.94 12.29
CA ALA A 83 -14.65 12.79 12.19
C ALA A 83 -13.20 13.25 12.44
N PRO A 84 -12.53 12.80 13.51
CA PRO A 84 -11.12 13.11 13.71
C PRO A 84 -10.29 12.43 12.61
N ALA A 85 -9.29 13.15 12.11
CA ALA A 85 -8.34 12.65 11.12
C ALA A 85 -6.91 12.98 11.55
N THR A 86 -5.96 12.14 11.12
CA THR A 86 -4.54 12.36 11.35
C THR A 86 -3.83 12.58 10.03
N VAL A 87 -2.79 13.42 10.04
CA VAL A 87 -1.91 13.61 8.90
C VAL A 87 -0.86 12.50 8.93
N ALA A 88 -0.90 11.63 7.92
CA ALA A 88 0.13 10.63 7.70
C ALA A 88 1.00 11.03 6.50
N SER A 89 2.26 10.62 6.51
CA SER A 89 3.16 10.77 5.36
C SER A 89 2.60 10.03 4.14
N VAL A 90 2.89 10.55 2.95
CA VAL A 90 2.52 9.89 1.69
C VAL A 90 3.17 8.50 1.62
N PRO A 91 2.44 7.44 1.27
CA PRO A 91 3.01 6.11 1.08
C PRO A 91 4.13 6.16 0.04
N GLY A 92 5.34 5.74 0.42
CA GLY A 92 6.53 5.77 -0.44
C GLY A 92 7.45 6.98 -0.25
N SER A 93 7.16 7.90 0.68
CA SER A 93 8.08 8.99 1.07
C SER A 93 9.09 8.60 2.15
N GLU A 94 9.23 7.31 2.46
CA GLU A 94 10.20 6.78 3.43
C GLU A 94 11.20 5.86 2.74
N ALA A 95 12.49 6.06 3.02
CA ALA A 95 13.57 5.25 2.51
C ALA A 95 14.56 4.91 3.63
N ILE A 96 14.82 3.61 3.81
CA ILE A 96 15.83 3.11 4.75
C ILE A 96 17.13 2.90 3.98
N ILE A 97 18.17 3.64 4.35
CA ILE A 97 19.48 3.58 3.70
C ILE A 97 20.43 2.78 4.59
N VAL A 98 21.08 1.79 4.00
CA VAL A 98 22.08 0.95 4.67
C VAL A 98 23.45 1.16 4.04
N ALA A 99 24.49 1.16 4.88
CA ALA A 99 25.86 1.21 4.40
C ALA A 99 26.20 -0.09 3.65
N ARG A 100 26.92 0.02 2.53
CA ARG A 100 27.31 -1.14 1.70
C ARG A 100 28.47 -1.96 2.26
N GLY A 101 29.22 -1.41 3.21
CA GLY A 101 30.36 -2.05 3.85
C GLY A 101 30.47 -1.60 5.30
N SER A 102 31.12 -2.43 6.12
CA SER A 102 31.47 -2.03 7.48
C SER A 102 32.55 -0.96 7.45
N GLY A 103 32.50 -0.06 8.42
CA GLY A 103 33.35 1.12 8.41
C GLY A 103 33.05 2.06 9.56
N THR A 104 33.79 3.16 9.57
CA THR A 104 33.62 4.25 10.54
C THR A 104 32.96 5.44 9.86
N ILE A 105 32.09 6.15 10.58
CA ILE A 105 31.44 7.36 10.05
C ILE A 105 32.43 8.52 10.16
N GLN A 106 32.85 9.07 9.01
CA GLN A 106 33.76 10.22 8.98
C GLN A 106 33.00 11.53 9.18
N ARG A 107 31.81 11.64 8.58
CA ARG A 107 30.98 12.83 8.67
C ARG A 107 29.51 12.50 8.47
N VAL A 108 28.66 13.20 9.21
CA VAL A 108 27.21 13.23 8.99
C VAL A 108 26.87 14.64 8.50
N ASN A 109 26.26 14.73 7.31
CA ASN A 109 26.00 16.01 6.65
C ASN A 109 24.61 16.58 6.98
N HIS A 110 23.65 15.71 7.31
CA HIS A 110 22.26 16.09 7.63
C HIS A 110 21.87 15.66 9.04
N ARG A 111 21.02 16.45 9.70
CA ARG A 111 20.48 16.15 11.02
C ARG A 111 19.04 15.64 10.92
N LEU A 112 18.54 15.10 12.02
CA LEU A 112 17.15 14.69 12.15
C LEU A 112 16.24 15.91 11.97
N GLY A 113 15.27 15.81 11.07
CA GLY A 113 14.33 16.89 10.75
C GLY A 113 14.75 17.77 9.58
N ASP A 114 15.97 17.64 9.06
CA ASP A 114 16.39 18.36 7.86
C ASP A 114 15.68 17.79 6.62
N ALA A 115 15.23 18.66 5.71
CA ALA A 115 14.68 18.24 4.44
C ALA A 115 15.78 17.68 3.53
N VAL A 116 15.54 16.51 2.93
CA VAL A 116 16.48 15.82 2.03
C VAL A 116 15.88 15.62 0.66
N ARG A 117 16.70 15.66 -0.39
CA ARG A 117 16.32 15.40 -1.78
C ARG A 117 17.08 14.20 -2.33
N ALA A 118 16.56 13.64 -3.40
CA ALA A 118 17.24 12.56 -4.11
C ALA A 118 18.61 13.05 -4.62
N GLY A 119 19.67 12.32 -4.26
CA GLY A 119 21.05 12.67 -4.60
C GLY A 119 21.83 13.36 -3.49
N ASP A 120 21.19 13.75 -2.39
CA ASP A 120 21.89 14.35 -1.26
C ASP A 120 22.76 13.33 -0.53
N VAL A 121 23.98 13.75 -0.16
CA VAL A 121 24.94 12.92 0.56
C VAL A 121 24.65 13.04 2.06
N LEU A 122 24.06 12.00 2.64
CA LEU A 122 23.66 11.98 4.06
C LEU A 122 24.84 11.84 5.01
N ALA A 123 25.76 10.92 4.69
CA ALA A 123 26.94 10.63 5.51
C ALA A 123 28.08 10.10 4.63
N LEU A 124 29.30 10.36 5.08
CA LEU A 124 30.52 9.79 4.52
C LEU A 124 31.03 8.72 5.47
N VAL A 125 31.12 7.48 4.96
CA VAL A 125 31.59 6.31 5.70
C VAL A 125 32.91 5.87 5.08
N ASP A 126 33.94 5.75 5.92
CA ASP A 126 35.22 5.21 5.51
C ASP A 126 35.23 3.70 5.75
N SER A 127 35.63 2.93 4.74
CA SER A 127 35.60 1.46 4.78
C SER A 127 37.00 0.89 4.56
N PRO A 128 37.58 0.19 5.56
CA PRO A 128 38.92 -0.39 5.44
C PRO A 128 38.98 -1.50 4.39
N ASP A 129 37.89 -2.24 4.19
CA ASP A 129 37.79 -3.32 3.20
C ASP A 129 37.88 -2.77 1.77
N ALA A 130 37.14 -1.70 1.48
CA ALA A 130 37.22 -1.02 0.19
C ALA A 130 38.63 -0.43 -0.07
N ALA A 131 39.30 0.07 0.98
CA ALA A 131 40.66 0.57 0.88
C ALA A 131 41.66 -0.54 0.54
N ALA A 132 41.54 -1.72 1.17
CA ALA A 132 42.37 -2.89 0.88
C ALA A 132 42.20 -3.36 -0.58
N MET A 133 40.95 -3.54 -1.05
CA MET A 133 40.68 -3.94 -2.43
C MET A 133 41.25 -2.94 -3.45
N ALA A 134 41.15 -1.64 -3.16
CA ALA A 134 41.70 -0.61 -4.03
C ALA A 134 43.23 -0.62 -4.05
N ALA A 135 43.89 -0.94 -2.93
CA ALA A 135 45.34 -1.08 -2.86
C ALA A 135 45.82 -2.30 -3.67
N GLU A 136 45.17 -3.46 -3.49
CA GLU A 136 45.48 -4.67 -4.25
C GLU A 136 45.32 -4.47 -5.76
N ARG A 137 44.24 -3.82 -6.17
CA ARG A 137 44.02 -3.47 -7.58
C ARG A 137 45.14 -2.58 -8.13
N ARG A 138 45.62 -1.59 -7.36
CA ARG A 138 46.73 -0.72 -7.78
C ARG A 138 48.03 -1.51 -7.94
N VAL A 139 48.33 -2.42 -7.02
CA VAL A 139 49.52 -3.29 -7.11
C VAL A 139 49.43 -4.20 -8.34
N ALA A 140 48.27 -4.81 -8.59
CA ALA A 140 48.06 -5.65 -9.76
C ALA A 140 48.21 -4.88 -11.08
N LEU A 141 47.64 -3.66 -11.15
CA LEU A 141 47.78 -2.80 -12.34
C LEU A 141 49.23 -2.37 -12.57
N ALA A 142 49.97 -2.01 -11.51
CA ALA A 142 51.38 -1.67 -11.62
C ALA A 142 52.23 -2.86 -12.12
N LYS A 143 51.96 -4.07 -11.64
CA LYS A 143 52.62 -5.30 -12.13
C LYS A 143 52.28 -5.58 -13.60
N ALA A 144 51.02 -5.40 -14.00
CA ALA A 144 50.60 -5.58 -15.38
C ALA A 144 51.25 -4.54 -16.32
N GLU A 145 51.36 -3.28 -15.89
CA GLU A 145 52.03 -2.24 -16.67
C GLU A 145 53.54 -2.50 -16.79
N LEU A 146 54.19 -2.93 -15.70
CA LEU A 146 55.58 -3.36 -15.73
C LEU A 146 55.80 -4.48 -16.76
N ALA A 147 54.99 -5.55 -16.70
CA ALA A 147 55.07 -6.67 -17.62
C ALA A 147 54.83 -6.26 -19.08
N ARG A 148 53.92 -5.32 -19.33
CA ARG A 148 53.70 -4.76 -20.68
C ARG A 148 54.91 -3.97 -21.18
N LYS A 149 55.54 -3.17 -20.31
CA LYS A 149 56.74 -2.40 -20.66
C LYS A 149 57.94 -3.31 -20.92
N THR A 150 58.12 -4.36 -20.13
CA THR A 150 59.19 -5.36 -20.37
C THR A 150 58.96 -6.09 -21.69
N TYR A 151 57.73 -6.54 -21.96
CA TYR A 151 57.38 -7.16 -23.24
C TYR A 151 57.62 -6.23 -24.44
N ALA A 152 57.18 -4.98 -24.37
CA ALA A 152 57.39 -4.00 -25.44
C ALA A 152 58.88 -3.75 -25.72
N ARG A 153 59.70 -3.69 -24.65
CA ARG A 153 61.16 -3.57 -24.78
C ARG A 153 61.76 -4.78 -25.49
N GLU A 154 61.43 -5.98 -25.04
CA GLU A 154 61.92 -7.24 -25.64
C GLU A 154 61.51 -7.36 -27.11
N ALA A 155 60.26 -7.04 -27.43
CA ALA A 155 59.75 -7.04 -28.81
C ALA A 155 60.48 -6.03 -29.71
N SER A 156 60.75 -4.82 -29.21
CA SER A 156 61.47 -3.80 -29.98
C SER A 156 62.92 -4.18 -30.27
N LEU A 157 63.60 -4.83 -29.31
CA LEU A 157 64.96 -5.35 -29.50
C LEU A 157 64.97 -6.51 -30.50
N TYR A 158 63.96 -7.38 -30.46
CA TYR A 158 63.83 -8.48 -31.40
C TYR A 158 63.62 -7.99 -32.85
N GLN A 159 62.79 -6.97 -33.05
CA GLN A 159 62.52 -6.38 -34.38
C GLN A 159 63.70 -5.57 -34.93
N GLY A 160 64.47 -4.88 -34.08
CA GLY A 160 65.62 -4.08 -34.48
C GLY A 160 66.93 -4.86 -34.67
N SER A 161 66.97 -6.15 -34.33
CA SER A 161 68.16 -7.00 -34.45
C SER A 161 68.48 -7.33 -35.93
N PRO A 162 69.61 -6.88 -36.50
CA PRO A 162 69.95 -7.15 -37.90
C PRO A 162 70.45 -8.58 -38.18
N ARG A 163 70.43 -9.50 -37.21
CA ARG A 163 71.11 -10.80 -37.32
C ARG A 163 70.26 -11.98 -37.80
N PHE A 164 68.98 -11.79 -38.09
CA PHE A 164 68.08 -12.87 -38.56
C PHE A 164 67.55 -12.70 -39.99
N GLN A 165 68.18 -11.87 -40.82
CA GLN A 165 68.09 -12.06 -42.27
C GLN A 165 68.99 -13.22 -42.65
N CYS A 166 68.47 -14.44 -42.46
CA CYS A 166 68.98 -15.60 -43.18
C CYS A 166 68.79 -15.34 -44.67
N ASN A 167 69.93 -15.06 -45.31
CA ASN A 167 70.17 -15.17 -46.73
C ASN A 167 69.50 -16.45 -47.26
N LYS A 168 68.59 -16.33 -48.23
CA LYS A 168 68.03 -17.44 -48.98
C LYS A 168 68.80 -17.61 -50.28
#